data_AF-A0A537N4K5-F1
#
_entry.id   AF-A0A537N4K5-F1
#
_cell.length_a   1.000
_cell.length_b   1.000
_cell.length_c   1.000
_cell.angle_alpha   90.00
_cell.angle_beta   90.00
_cell.angle_gamma   90.00
#
_symmetry.space_group_name_H-M   'P 1'
#
loop_
_entity.id
_entity.type
_entity.pdbx_description
1 polymer ?
#
loop_
_entity_poly.entity_id
_entity_poly.type
_entity_poly.pdbx_seq_one_letter_code
_entity_poly.pdbx_strand_id
1 'polypeptide(L)' 'MSTIDEAELRAMLARAGLPHSPEQVRAILPGAEIVQRLLARVNTPLPREAEPALTFQVEQK' A
#
# COMPACT_ATOMS: atom_id res chain seq x y z
N MET A 1 8.27 -0.14 -13.86
CA MET A 1 7.16 -0.15 -12.89
C MET A 1 6.40 -1.44 -13.10
N SER A 2 6.35 -2.32 -12.11
CA SER A 2 5.55 -3.54 -12.21
C SER A 2 4.09 -3.17 -11.98
N THR A 3 3.24 -3.40 -12.97
CA THR A 3 1.78 -3.33 -12.81
C THR A 3 1.33 -4.54 -12.01
N ILE A 4 0.65 -4.30 -10.89
CA ILE A 4 0.03 -5.36 -10.09
C ILE A 4 -1.02 -6.09 -10.94
N ASP A 5 -0.99 -7.43 -10.93
CA ASP A 5 -1.99 -8.24 -11.63
C ASP A 5 -3.12 -8.70 -10.69
N GLU A 6 -4.18 -9.30 -11.26
CA GLU A 6 -5.35 -9.76 -10.50
C GLU A 6 -4.98 -10.82 -9.45
N ALA A 7 -4.02 -11.70 -9.75
CA ALA A 7 -3.61 -12.78 -8.86
C ALA A 7 -2.81 -12.24 -7.66
N GLU A 8 -1.90 -11.30 -7.92
CA GLU A 8 -1.14 -10.59 -6.91
C GLU A 8 -2.06 -9.78 -5.98
N LEU A 9 -3.00 -9.00 -6.55
CA LEU A 9 -3.96 -8.24 -5.77
C LEU A 9 -4.83 -9.15 -4.89
N ARG A 10 -5.32 -10.27 -5.45
CA ARG A 10 -6.10 -11.24 -4.68
C ARG A 10 -5.30 -11.82 -3.52
N ALA A 11 -4.03 -12.15 -3.72
CA ALA A 11 -3.16 -12.69 -2.68
C ALA A 11 -2.93 -11.67 -1.55
N MET A 12 -2.73 -10.39 -1.89
CA MET A 12 -2.59 -9.32 -0.90
C MET A 12 -3.86 -9.13 -0.07
N LEU A 13 -5.02 -9.07 -0.71
CA LEU A 13 -6.31 -8.92 -0.03
C LEU A 13 -6.58 -10.09 0.92
N ALA A 14 -6.29 -11.33 0.49
CA ALA A 14 -6.42 -12.51 1.35
C ALA A 14 -5.50 -12.44 2.58
N ARG A 15 -4.24 -12.03 2.41
CA ARG A 15 -3.29 -11.87 3.53
C ARG A 15 -3.72 -10.78 4.52
N ALA A 16 -4.43 -9.75 4.03
CA ALA A 16 -5.00 -8.70 4.87
C ALA A 16 -6.31 -9.12 5.58
N GLY A 17 -6.76 -10.37 5.41
CA GLY A 17 -8.02 -10.85 5.99
C GLY A 17 -9.27 -10.31 5.29
N LEU A 18 -9.13 -9.83 4.04
CA LEU A 18 -10.21 -9.29 3.24
C LEU A 18 -10.54 -10.25 2.08
N PRO A 19 -11.37 -11.28 2.30
CA PRO A 19 -11.78 -12.19 1.24
C PRO A 19 -12.65 -11.44 0.23
N HIS A 20 -12.32 -11.59 -1.05
CA HIS A 20 -13.05 -10.98 -2.17
C HIS A 20 -13.35 -12.02 -3.25
N SER A 21 -14.50 -11.88 -3.91
CA SER A 21 -14.81 -12.66 -5.12
C SER A 21 -13.93 -12.20 -6.28
N PRO A 22 -13.75 -13.04 -7.33
CA PRO A 22 -12.99 -12.63 -8.52
C PRO A 22 -13.52 -11.34 -9.17
N GLU A 23 -14.85 -11.16 -9.19
CA GLU A 23 -15.48 -9.94 -9.73
C GLU A 23 -15.14 -8.69 -8.91
N GLN A 24 -15.10 -8.82 -7.58
CA GLN A 24 -14.71 -7.73 -6.71
C GLN A 24 -13.22 -7.38 -6.88
N VAL A 25 -12.34 -8.37 -7.03
CA VAL A 25 -10.92 -8.12 -7.30
C VAL A 25 -10.75 -7.35 -8.61
N ARG A 26 -11.46 -7.73 -9.67
CA ARG A 26 -11.45 -7.01 -10.95
C ARG A 26 -11.95 -5.58 -10.84
N ALA A 27 -12.98 -5.34 -10.02
CA ALA A 27 -13.50 -4.00 -9.77
C ALA A 27 -12.51 -3.11 -9.02
N ILE A 28 -11.68 -3.69 -8.13
CA ILE A 28 -10.69 -2.96 -7.32
C ILE A 28 -9.38 -2.72 -8.08
N LEU A 29 -9.03 -3.60 -9.02
CA LEU A 29 -7.75 -3.59 -9.74
C LEU A 29 -7.36 -2.21 -10.32
N PRO A 30 -8.26 -1.44 -10.98
CA PRO A 30 -7.92 -0.10 -11.46
C PRO A 30 -7.51 0.87 -10.34
N GLY A 31 -8.14 0.76 -9.18
CA GLY A 31 -7.80 1.58 -8.00
C GLY A 31 -6.44 1.21 -7.41
N ALA A 32 -6.11 -0.09 -7.40
CA ALA A 32 -4.82 -0.58 -6.93
C ALA A 32 -3.65 -0.01 -7.76
N GLU A 33 -3.83 0.11 -9.09
CA GLU A 33 -2.82 0.72 -9.95
C GLU A 33 -2.56 2.20 -9.63
N ILE A 34 -3.61 2.96 -9.30
CA ILE A 34 -3.48 4.37 -8.91
C ILE A 34 -2.66 4.49 -7.62
N VAL A 35 -2.95 3.65 -6.63
CA VAL A 35 -2.21 3.62 -5.36
C VAL A 35 -0.75 3.23 -5.57
N GLN A 36 -0.45 2.24 -6.42
CA GLN A 36 0.92 1.86 -6.76
C GLN A 36 1.72 3.03 -7.36
N ARG A 37 1.10 3.83 -8.23
CA ARG A 37 1.74 5.05 -8.79
C ARG A 37 2.00 6.09 -7.70
N LEU A 38 1.08 6.26 -6.76
CA LEU A 38 1.25 7.18 -5.63
C LEU A 38 2.39 6.71 -4.72
N LEU A 39 2.46 5.42 -4.38
CA LEU A 39 3.53 4.85 -3.59
C LEU A 39 4.89 5.02 -4.25
N ALA A 40 4.99 4.79 -5.57
CA ALA A 40 6.22 5.03 -6.31
C ALA A 40 6.68 6.50 -6.20
N ARG A 41 5.73 7.45 -6.23
CA ARG A 41 6.01 8.88 -6.06
C ARG A 41 6.43 9.24 -4.63
N VAL A 42 5.78 8.68 -3.62
CA VAL A 42 6.11 8.96 -2.20
C VAL A 42 7.46 8.34 -1.81
N ASN A 43 7.78 7.16 -2.33
CA ASN A 43 9.02 6.45 -2.05
C ASN A 43 10.20 6.87 -2.95
N THR A 44 10.01 7.85 -3.83
CA THR A 44 11.14 8.52 -4.51
C THR A 44 12.09 9.05 -3.43
N PRO A 45 13.43 8.93 -3.57
CA PRO A 45 14.36 9.11 -2.46
C PRO A 45 14.08 10.37 -1.66
N LEU A 46 13.57 10.17 -0.44
CA LEU A 46 13.42 11.23 0.54
C LEU A 46 14.82 11.64 1.02
N PRO A 47 15.04 12.92 1.38
CA PRO A 47 16.24 13.32 2.09
C PRO A 47 16.45 12.39 3.30
N ARG A 48 17.70 11.95 3.51
CA ARG A 48 18.07 10.83 4.41
C ARG A 48 17.66 10.98 5.88
N GLU A 49 17.21 12.17 6.28
CA GLU A 49 16.84 12.54 7.66
C GLU A 49 15.34 12.88 7.80
N ALA A 50 14.47 12.25 7.02
CA ALA A 50 13.03 12.37 7.27
C ALA A 50 12.65 11.53 8.49
N GLU A 51 12.78 12.11 9.70
CA GLU A 51 12.17 11.54 10.89
C GLU A 51 10.66 11.29 10.65
N PRO A 52 10.07 10.23 11.24
CA PRO A 52 8.63 10.02 11.17
C PRO A 52 7.89 11.27 11.65
N ALA A 53 6.78 11.63 10.99
CA ALA A 53 5.99 12.80 11.36
C ALA A 53 5.52 12.79 12.84
N LEU A 54 5.43 11.60 13.43
CA LEU A 54 5.18 11.40 14.84
C LEU A 54 6.26 10.48 15.41
N THR A 55 6.99 10.97 16.39
CA THR A 55 7.90 10.19 17.22
C THR A 55 7.22 9.87 18.55
N PHE A 56 7.40 8.65 19.05
CA PHE A 56 6.89 8.27 20.36
C PHE A 56 7.59 9.07 21.47
N GLN A 57 6.83 9.75 22.31
CA GLN A 57 7.31 10.40 23.52
C GLN A 57 6.77 9.66 24.74
N VAL A 58 7.66 9.09 25.56
CA VAL A 58 7.29 8.49 26.83
C VAL A 58 6.99 9.60 27.83
N GLU A 59 5.77 9.66 28.37
CA GLU A 59 5.52 10.43 29.60
C GLU A 59 6.24 9.72 30.76
N GLN A 60 7.35 10.28 31.23
CA GLN A 60 7.96 9.82 32.48
C GLN A 60 7.22 10.46 33.66
N LYS A 61 6.63 9.63 34.52
CA LYS A 61 6.06 10.02 35.81
C LYS A 61 7.06 9.80 36.93
#